data_AF-A0A743MAL6-F1
#
_entry.id   AF-A0A743MAL6-F1
#
_cell.length_a   1.000
_cell.length_b   1.000
_cell.length_c   1.000
_cell.angle_alpha   90.00
_cell.angle_beta   90.00
_cell.angle_gamma   90.00
#
_symmetry.space_group_name_H-M   'P 1'
#
loop_
_entity.id
_entity.type
_entity.pdbx_description
1 polymer ?
#
loop_
_entity_poly.entity_id
_entity_poly.type
_entity_poly.pdbx_seq_one_letter_code
_entity_poly.pdbx_strand_id
1 'polypeptide(L)'
;MAGDRHINSLLYVLVTILERKVNDFKLSSSELPEILAALREARECLVSRSINEEPQLYSALFLYERNEGLLSLSFEREYSIFINSNLECILRRVADIKGKKQGKLQKIMSGLVGFKYSSGDSCADLLFFNGKLEQIRKIYEVFDRDRDRLEYLNYMMKKERVIFEREFERLLGEKNGDF
;
A
#
# COMPACT_ATOMS: atom_id res chain seq x y z
N MET A 1 -19.49 30.61 9.40
CA MET A 1 -19.89 31.20 8.10
C MET A 1 -18.79 31.20 7.02
N ALA A 2 -17.51 30.93 7.32
CA ALA A 2 -16.47 30.73 6.29
C ALA A 2 -16.38 29.26 5.80
N GLY A 3 -16.57 28.29 6.69
CA GLY A 3 -16.52 26.84 6.36
C GLY A 3 -17.59 26.40 5.35
N ASP A 4 -18.84 26.86 5.48
CA ASP A 4 -19.93 26.49 4.58
C ASP A 4 -19.71 26.96 3.13
N ARG A 5 -19.04 28.10 2.94
CA ARG A 5 -18.70 28.59 1.60
C ARG A 5 -17.65 27.73 0.92
N HIS A 6 -16.68 27.22 1.67
CA HIS A 6 -15.68 26.31 1.13
C HIS A 6 -16.26 24.94 0.81
N ILE A 7 -17.15 24.43 1.67
CA ILE A 7 -17.87 23.17 1.44
C ILE A 7 -18.75 23.26 0.20
N ASN A 8 -19.53 24.34 0.06
CA ASN A 8 -20.39 24.54 -1.12
C ASN A 8 -19.58 24.73 -2.41
N SER A 9 -18.42 25.39 -2.34
CA SER A 9 -17.52 25.52 -3.50
C SER A 9 -16.92 24.18 -3.91
N LEU A 10 -16.50 23.36 -2.94
CA LEU A 10 -16.02 21.99 -3.18
C LEU A 10 -17.11 21.09 -3.76
N LEU A 11 -18.32 21.17 -3.22
CA LEU A 11 -19.49 20.46 -3.73
C LEU A 11 -19.81 20.87 -5.17
N TYR A 12 -19.79 22.17 -5.46
CA TYR A 12 -20.00 22.68 -6.81
C TYR A 12 -18.94 22.14 -7.77
N VAL A 13 -17.66 22.24 -7.42
CA VAL A 13 -16.56 21.70 -8.24
C VAL A 13 -16.71 20.18 -8.45
N LEU A 14 -17.05 19.42 -7.41
CA LEU A 14 -17.31 17.99 -7.50
C LEU A 14 -18.49 17.67 -8.42
N VAL A 15 -19.60 18.41 -8.29
CA VAL A 15 -20.78 18.26 -9.15
C VAL A 15 -20.43 18.61 -10.59
N THR A 16 -19.71 19.70 -10.85
CA THR A 16 -19.28 20.09 -12.21
C THR A 16 -18.32 19.06 -12.81
N ILE A 17 -17.39 18.50 -12.02
CA ILE A 17 -16.52 17.42 -12.48
C ILE A 17 -17.34 16.17 -12.79
N LEU A 18 -18.29 15.81 -11.93
CA LEU A 18 -19.18 14.67 -12.13
C LEU A 18 -20.06 14.86 -13.36
N GLU A 19 -20.69 16.01 -13.55
CA GLU A 19 -21.50 16.35 -14.73
C GLU A 19 -20.67 16.29 -16.00
N ARG A 20 -19.45 16.84 -15.97
CA ARG A 20 -18.54 16.81 -17.11
C ARG A 20 -18.15 15.38 -17.46
N LYS A 21 -17.80 14.55 -16.46
CA LYS A 21 -17.50 13.13 -16.68
C LYS A 21 -18.75 12.33 -17.11
N VAL A 22 -19.93 12.61 -16.56
CA VAL A 22 -21.21 11.99 -16.95
C VAL A 22 -21.53 12.27 -18.41
N ASN A 23 -21.30 13.51 -18.87
CA ASN A 23 -21.47 13.92 -20.25
C ASN A 23 -20.43 13.28 -21.17
N ASP A 24 -19.16 13.22 -20.75
CA ASP A 24 -18.08 12.56 -21.49
C ASP A 24 -18.36 11.06 -21.69
N PHE A 25 -19.01 10.42 -20.71
CA PHE A 25 -19.34 9.00 -20.73
C PHE A 25 -20.76 8.65 -21.21
N LYS A 26 -21.59 9.65 -21.54
CA LYS A 26 -23.02 9.50 -21.90
C LYS A 26 -23.77 8.56 -20.93
N LEU A 27 -23.55 8.75 -19.64
CA LEU A 27 -24.14 7.92 -18.59
C LEU A 27 -25.66 8.10 -18.53
N SER A 28 -26.42 7.00 -18.52
CA SER A 28 -27.86 7.10 -18.26
C SER A 28 -28.11 7.33 -16.77
N SER A 29 -29.26 7.93 -16.44
CA SER A 29 -29.71 8.11 -15.04
C SER A 29 -29.80 6.80 -14.25
N SER A 30 -29.96 5.66 -14.96
CA SER A 30 -30.00 4.32 -14.38
C SER A 30 -28.63 3.66 -14.18
N GLU A 31 -27.56 4.17 -14.79
CA GLU A 31 -26.18 3.65 -14.65
C GLU A 31 -25.40 4.38 -13.54
N LEU A 32 -25.74 5.64 -13.29
CA LEU A 32 -25.08 6.47 -12.28
C LEU A 32 -25.14 5.87 -10.85
N PRO A 33 -26.29 5.35 -10.36
CA PRO A 33 -26.36 4.74 -9.03
C PRO A 33 -25.49 3.49 -8.90
N GLU A 34 -25.37 2.68 -9.96
CA GLU A 34 -24.55 1.47 -9.99
C GLU A 34 -23.06 1.83 -9.87
N ILE A 35 -22.61 2.88 -10.58
CA ILE A 35 -21.23 3.40 -10.47
C ILE A 35 -20.95 3.97 -9.08
N LEU A 36 -21.87 4.77 -8.55
CA LEU A 36 -21.70 5.38 -7.22
C LEU A 36 -21.66 4.31 -6.13
N ALA A 37 -22.45 3.24 -6.24
CA ALA A 37 -22.39 2.10 -5.33
C ALA A 37 -21.03 1.39 -5.42
N ALA A 38 -20.51 1.13 -6.62
CA ALA A 38 -19.20 0.52 -6.81
C ALA A 38 -18.06 1.39 -6.23
N LEU A 39 -18.11 2.71 -6.43
CA LEU A 39 -17.14 3.64 -5.84
C LEU A 39 -17.24 3.70 -4.32
N ARG A 40 -18.46 3.63 -3.77
CA ARG A 40 -18.69 3.57 -2.32
C ARG A 40 -18.08 2.31 -1.72
N GLU A 41 -18.34 1.14 -2.30
CA GLU A 41 -17.80 -0.13 -1.82
C GLU A 41 -16.27 -0.17 -1.92
N ALA A 42 -15.70 0.35 -3.02
CA ALA A 42 -14.25 0.48 -3.16
C ALA A 42 -13.65 1.37 -2.06
N ARG A 43 -14.31 2.49 -1.74
CA ARG A 43 -13.94 3.36 -0.61
C ARG A 43 -14.08 2.65 0.74
N GLU A 44 -15.12 1.86 0.96
CA GLU A 44 -15.25 1.08 2.20
C GLU A 44 -14.11 0.07 2.33
N CYS A 45 -13.75 -0.60 1.22
CA CYS A 45 -12.62 -1.52 1.18
C CYS A 45 -11.29 -0.79 1.51
N LEU A 46 -11.14 0.47 1.06
CA LEU A 46 -9.97 1.29 1.36
C LEU A 46 -9.73 1.54 2.83
N VAL A 47 -10.78 1.99 3.51
CA VAL A 47 -10.65 2.43 4.89
C VAL A 47 -10.65 1.22 5.83
N SER A 48 -11.13 0.06 5.36
CA SER A 48 -11.18 -1.16 6.16
C SER A 48 -9.81 -1.61 6.68
N ARG A 49 -8.75 -1.55 5.85
CA ARG A 49 -7.38 -1.94 6.26
C ARG A 49 -6.84 -1.05 7.37
N SER A 50 -7.16 0.24 7.33
CA SER A 50 -6.78 1.21 8.37
C SER A 50 -7.62 1.06 9.63
N ILE A 51 -8.94 0.89 9.51
CA ILE A 51 -9.85 0.70 10.66
C ILE A 51 -9.51 -0.58 11.42
N ASN A 52 -9.18 -1.65 10.69
CA ASN A 52 -8.87 -2.96 11.27
C ASN A 52 -7.40 -3.12 11.64
N GLU A 53 -6.62 -2.04 11.57
CA GLU A 53 -5.20 -2.02 11.92
C GLU A 53 -4.40 -3.15 11.27
N GLU A 54 -4.54 -3.31 9.95
CA GLU A 54 -3.98 -4.47 9.27
C GLU A 54 -2.46 -4.59 9.52
N PRO A 55 -1.96 -5.71 10.07
CA PRO A 55 -0.60 -5.78 10.58
C PRO A 55 0.48 -5.40 9.55
N GLN A 56 0.23 -5.69 8.28
CA GLN A 56 1.15 -5.37 7.19
C GLN A 56 1.33 -3.86 6.97
N LEU A 57 0.27 -3.06 7.17
CA LEU A 57 0.30 -1.61 7.02
C LEU A 57 1.07 -0.95 8.18
N TYR A 58 0.85 -1.42 9.41
CA TYR A 58 1.40 -0.77 10.60
C TYR A 58 2.78 -1.29 11.00
N SER A 59 3.10 -2.56 10.72
CA SER A 59 4.40 -3.15 11.09
C SER A 59 5.59 -2.41 10.46
N ALA A 60 5.47 -1.93 9.23
CA ALA A 60 6.52 -1.19 8.54
C ALA A 60 6.94 0.10 9.28
N LEU A 61 6.00 0.76 9.97
CA LEU A 61 6.25 1.97 10.76
C LEU A 61 7.24 1.71 11.90
N PHE A 62 7.19 0.52 12.49
CA PHE A 62 8.06 0.11 13.59
C PHE A 62 9.33 -0.57 13.09
N LEU A 63 9.19 -1.43 12.07
CA LEU A 63 10.30 -2.21 11.50
C LEU A 63 11.36 -1.31 10.87
N TYR A 64 10.93 -0.23 10.21
CA TYR A 64 11.80 0.67 9.46
C TYR A 64 11.87 2.08 10.06
N GLU A 65 11.48 2.26 11.33
CA GLU A 65 11.49 3.55 12.05
C GLU A 65 12.83 4.28 11.92
N ARG A 66 13.94 3.53 11.92
CA ARG A 66 15.31 4.07 11.85
C ARG A 66 15.91 4.04 10.44
N ASN A 67 15.15 3.60 9.43
CA ASN A 67 15.58 3.53 8.05
C ASN A 67 14.55 4.24 7.16
N GLU A 68 14.75 5.55 6.99
CA GLU A 68 13.86 6.42 6.22
C GLU A 68 13.64 5.94 4.78
N GLY A 69 14.66 5.37 4.13
CA GLY A 69 14.56 4.83 2.78
C GLY A 69 13.60 3.65 2.69
N LEU A 70 13.72 2.68 3.62
CA LEU A 70 12.82 1.54 3.69
C LEU A 70 11.41 1.95 4.13
N LEU A 71 11.31 2.92 5.03
CA LEU A 71 10.01 3.46 5.44
C LEU A 71 9.31 4.16 4.26
N SER A 72 10.03 4.97 3.49
CA SER A 72 9.50 5.60 2.27
C SER A 72 9.04 4.56 1.24
N LEU A 73 9.85 3.52 1.02
CA LEU A 73 9.49 2.40 0.15
C LEU A 73 8.25 1.64 0.65
N SER A 74 8.02 1.61 1.96
CA SER A 74 6.84 0.97 2.56
C SER A 74 5.58 1.76 2.25
N PHE A 75 5.64 3.09 2.28
CA PHE A 75 4.54 3.93 1.85
C PHE A 75 4.26 3.79 0.35
N GLU A 76 5.29 3.67 -0.49
CA GLU A 76 5.09 3.39 -1.91
C GLU A 76 4.43 2.03 -2.17
N ARG A 77 4.81 1.01 -1.41
CA ARG A 77 4.18 -0.30 -1.45
C ARG A 77 2.71 -0.21 -1.08
N GLU A 78 2.40 0.44 0.04
CA GLU A 78 1.02 0.56 0.53
C GLU A 78 0.17 1.40 -0.42
N TYR A 79 0.72 2.46 -1.02
CA TYR A 79 0.05 3.19 -2.09
C TYR A 79 -0.29 2.30 -3.29
N SER A 80 0.64 1.41 -3.68
CA SER A 80 0.41 0.49 -4.79
C SER A 80 -0.65 -0.58 -4.46
N ILE A 81 -0.62 -1.14 -3.25
CA ILE A 81 -1.66 -2.07 -2.75
C ILE A 81 -3.02 -1.36 -2.70
N PHE A 82 -3.05 -0.15 -2.15
CA PHE A 82 -4.24 0.69 -2.04
C PHE A 82 -4.92 0.87 -3.39
N ILE A 83 -4.16 1.26 -4.42
CA ILE A 83 -4.69 1.41 -5.78
C ILE A 83 -5.17 0.06 -6.31
N ASN A 84 -4.34 -0.99 -6.27
CA ASN A 84 -4.70 -2.30 -6.84
C ASN A 84 -5.98 -2.87 -6.24
N SER A 85 -6.11 -2.89 -4.91
CA SER A 85 -7.30 -3.41 -4.23
C SER A 85 -8.57 -2.63 -4.62
N ASN A 86 -8.47 -1.33 -4.89
CA ASN A 86 -9.63 -0.54 -5.35
C ASN A 86 -10.05 -0.94 -6.74
N LEU A 87 -9.08 -1.06 -7.63
CA LEU A 87 -9.34 -1.45 -9.00
C LEU A 87 -9.98 -2.83 -9.04
N GLU A 88 -9.49 -3.77 -8.23
CA GLU A 88 -10.10 -5.09 -8.09
C GLU A 88 -11.54 -5.03 -7.55
N CYS A 89 -11.81 -4.27 -6.49
CA CYS A 89 -13.17 -4.12 -5.95
C CYS A 89 -14.13 -3.52 -6.98
N ILE A 90 -13.70 -2.48 -7.68
CA ILE A 90 -14.44 -1.83 -8.75
C ILE A 90 -14.74 -2.83 -9.88
N LEU A 91 -13.71 -3.54 -10.36
CA LEU A 91 -13.83 -4.48 -11.46
C LEU A 91 -14.75 -5.64 -11.11
N ARG A 92 -14.65 -6.17 -9.88
CA ARG A 92 -15.51 -7.25 -9.38
C ARG A 92 -16.97 -6.82 -9.37
N ARG A 93 -17.25 -5.60 -8.87
CA ARG A 93 -18.62 -5.06 -8.84
C ARG A 93 -19.19 -4.84 -10.24
N VAL A 94 -18.37 -4.36 -11.17
CA VAL A 94 -18.77 -4.21 -12.58
C VAL A 94 -18.99 -5.56 -13.26
N ALA A 95 -18.19 -6.57 -12.93
CA ALA A 95 -18.35 -7.93 -13.46
C ALA A 95 -19.66 -8.59 -13.00
N ASP A 96 -20.14 -8.28 -11.79
CA ASP A 96 -21.41 -8.79 -11.25
C ASP A 96 -22.65 -8.18 -11.93
N ILE A 97 -22.50 -7.05 -12.64
CA ILE A 97 -23.59 -6.42 -13.39
C ILE A 97 -23.86 -7.22 -14.67
N LYS A 98 -25.01 -7.90 -14.75
CA LYS A 98 -25.41 -8.68 -15.93
C LYS A 98 -25.99 -7.79 -17.05
N GLY A 99 -25.60 -8.06 -18.29
CA GLY A 99 -26.24 -7.53 -19.51
C GLY A 99 -25.46 -6.43 -20.24
N LYS A 100 -26.10 -5.77 -21.23
CA LYS A 100 -25.47 -4.75 -22.10
C LYS A 100 -24.82 -3.57 -21.35
N LYS A 101 -25.24 -3.31 -20.11
CA LYS A 101 -24.67 -2.28 -19.22
C LYS A 101 -23.23 -2.58 -18.82
N GLN A 102 -22.87 -3.87 -18.70
CA GLN A 102 -21.55 -4.33 -18.25
C GLN A 102 -20.41 -3.75 -19.10
N GLY A 103 -20.49 -3.87 -20.42
CA GLY A 103 -19.42 -3.39 -21.32
C GLY A 103 -19.26 -1.87 -21.32
N LYS A 104 -20.36 -1.13 -21.09
CA LYS A 104 -20.31 0.34 -20.99
C LYS A 104 -19.71 0.77 -19.65
N LEU A 105 -20.13 0.16 -18.54
CA LEU A 105 -19.54 0.39 -17.21
C LEU A 105 -18.06 0.01 -17.18
N GLN A 106 -17.65 -1.11 -17.78
CA GLN A 106 -16.24 -1.46 -17.92
C GLN A 106 -15.46 -0.38 -18.65
N LYS A 107 -15.97 0.12 -19.78
CA LYS A 107 -15.32 1.19 -20.55
C LYS A 107 -15.21 2.50 -19.77
N ILE A 108 -16.22 2.84 -18.97
CA ILE A 108 -16.22 4.03 -18.10
C ILE A 108 -15.22 3.87 -16.97
N MET A 109 -15.20 2.71 -16.31
CA MET A 109 -14.24 2.44 -15.26
C MET A 109 -12.83 2.39 -15.81
N SER A 110 -12.56 1.77 -16.96
CA SER A 110 -11.27 1.88 -17.65
C SER A 110 -10.88 3.32 -17.97
N GLY A 111 -11.84 4.21 -18.28
CA GLY A 111 -11.58 5.63 -18.49
C GLY A 111 -11.38 6.45 -17.19
N LEU A 112 -11.99 6.05 -16.09
CA LEU A 112 -11.84 6.67 -14.77
C LEU A 112 -10.56 6.22 -14.06
N VAL A 113 -10.25 4.94 -14.19
CA VAL A 113 -9.03 4.25 -13.73
C VAL A 113 -7.86 4.53 -14.67
N GLY A 114 -8.14 5.03 -15.88
CA GLY A 114 -7.18 5.31 -16.94
C GLY A 114 -6.06 6.22 -16.48
N PHE A 115 -5.01 5.61 -15.93
CA PHE A 115 -3.65 6.05 -16.15
C PHE A 115 -3.48 6.14 -17.67
N LYS A 116 -3.26 7.35 -18.18
CA LYS A 116 -2.96 7.57 -19.60
C LYS A 116 -1.68 6.79 -19.93
N TYR A 117 -1.82 5.61 -20.50
CA TYR A 117 -0.84 5.06 -21.42
C TYR A 117 -1.52 4.66 -22.72
N SER A 118 -0.96 5.20 -23.79
CA SER A 118 -1.37 5.03 -25.17
C SER A 118 -0.86 3.69 -25.72
N SER A 119 -1.70 2.67 -25.74
CA SER A 119 -1.70 1.60 -26.76
C SER A 119 -2.60 0.48 -26.25
N GLY A 120 -3.63 0.15 -27.02
CA GLY A 120 -4.66 -0.80 -26.62
C GLY A 120 -4.09 -2.19 -26.35
N ASP A 121 -4.41 -2.73 -25.17
CA ASP A 121 -4.98 -4.06 -25.07
C ASP A 121 -5.66 -4.24 -23.71
N SER A 122 -6.70 -5.07 -23.71
CA SER A 122 -7.59 -5.35 -22.58
C SER A 122 -6.87 -5.98 -21.37
N CYS A 123 -7.33 -5.68 -20.16
CA CYS A 123 -7.09 -6.45 -18.92
C CYS A 123 -5.63 -6.59 -18.44
N ALA A 124 -4.65 -5.99 -19.12
CA ALA A 124 -3.22 -6.13 -18.80
C ALA A 124 -2.73 -5.27 -17.61
N ASP A 125 -3.56 -4.37 -17.07
CA ASP A 125 -3.11 -3.33 -16.13
C ASP A 125 -3.03 -3.74 -14.65
N LEU A 126 -3.55 -4.91 -14.25
CA LEU A 126 -3.32 -5.46 -12.91
C LEU A 126 -1.87 -5.97 -12.73
N LEU A 127 -1.19 -6.30 -13.83
CA LEU A 127 0.19 -6.78 -13.83
C LEU A 127 1.22 -5.67 -13.57
N PHE A 128 0.90 -4.41 -13.88
CA PHE A 128 1.85 -3.30 -13.76
C PHE A 128 2.22 -3.01 -12.30
N PHE A 129 1.20 -2.88 -11.42
CA PHE A 129 1.46 -2.73 -9.99
C PHE A 129 1.94 -4.02 -9.37
N ASN A 130 1.52 -5.19 -9.86
CA ASN A 130 2.01 -6.46 -9.33
C ASN A 130 3.52 -6.63 -9.59
N GLY A 131 4.00 -6.20 -10.76
CA GLY A 131 5.43 -6.12 -11.06
C GLY A 131 6.18 -5.16 -10.14
N LYS A 132 5.62 -3.96 -9.86
CA LYS A 132 6.20 -3.01 -8.89
C LYS A 132 6.21 -3.57 -7.47
N LEU A 133 5.13 -4.23 -7.04
CA LEU A 133 5.00 -4.87 -5.74
C LEU A 133 6.03 -5.99 -5.58
N GLU A 134 6.24 -6.81 -6.61
CA GLU A 134 7.26 -7.86 -6.60
C GLU A 134 8.68 -7.30 -6.57
N GLN A 135 8.95 -6.18 -7.25
CA GLN A 135 10.25 -5.49 -7.14
C GLN A 135 10.48 -4.96 -5.72
N ILE A 136 9.48 -4.29 -5.14
CA ILE A 136 9.57 -3.79 -3.76
C ILE A 136 9.75 -4.94 -2.77
N ARG A 137 9.03 -6.04 -2.96
CA ARG A 137 9.15 -7.25 -2.14
C ARG A 137 10.57 -7.81 -2.20
N LYS A 138 11.18 -7.92 -3.38
CA LYS A 138 12.58 -8.37 -3.53
C LYS A 138 13.56 -7.46 -2.79
N ILE A 139 13.32 -6.15 -2.77
CA ILE A 139 14.13 -5.20 -2.01
C ILE A 139 14.02 -5.54 -0.51
N TYR A 140 12.80 -5.70 0.02
CA TYR A 140 12.63 -6.11 1.41
C TYR A 140 13.29 -7.44 1.74
N GLU A 141 13.19 -8.45 0.88
CA GLU A 141 13.85 -9.75 1.09
C GLU A 141 15.38 -9.66 1.18
N VAL A 142 16.01 -8.61 0.65
CA VAL A 142 17.45 -8.38 0.83
C VAL A 142 17.74 -7.73 2.19
N PHE A 143 16.97 -6.72 2.57
CA PHE A 143 17.17 -5.99 3.83
C PHE A 143 16.73 -6.78 5.06
N ASP A 144 15.64 -7.54 4.96
CA ASP A 144 15.18 -8.41 6.04
C ASP A 144 16.12 -9.61 6.23
N ARG A 145 16.85 -10.06 5.18
CA ARG A 145 17.95 -11.02 5.35
C ARG A 145 19.14 -10.46 6.14
N ASP A 146 19.38 -9.15 6.05
CA ASP A 146 20.37 -8.50 6.91
C ASP A 146 19.90 -8.41 8.38
N ARG A 147 18.61 -8.63 8.68
CA ARG A 147 18.11 -8.76 10.06
C ARG A 147 18.64 -10.01 10.74
N ASP A 148 18.66 -11.15 10.04
CA ASP A 148 19.30 -12.38 10.52
C ASP A 148 20.80 -12.17 10.74
N ARG A 149 21.42 -11.37 9.88
CA ARG A 149 22.82 -10.97 10.01
C ARG A 149 23.05 -10.06 11.23
N LEU A 150 22.12 -9.15 11.52
CA LEU A 150 22.16 -8.29 12.70
C LEU A 150 21.98 -9.10 14.01
N GLU A 151 21.06 -10.07 14.01
CA GLU A 151 20.90 -11.00 15.13
C GLU A 151 22.16 -11.86 15.34
N TYR A 152 22.74 -12.37 14.25
CA TYR A 152 24.01 -13.10 14.28
C TYR A 152 25.16 -12.23 14.82
N LEU A 153 25.28 -10.97 14.37
CA LEU A 153 26.30 -10.05 14.87
C LEU A 153 26.10 -9.72 16.36
N ASN A 154 24.87 -9.51 16.80
CA ASN A 154 24.56 -9.30 18.22
C ASN A 154 24.88 -10.54 19.08
N TYR A 155 24.61 -11.74 18.56
CA TYR A 155 25.00 -12.98 19.20
C TYR A 155 26.52 -13.10 19.33
N MET A 156 27.26 -12.84 18.24
CA MET A 156 28.73 -12.89 18.24
C MET A 156 29.33 -11.89 19.23
N MET A 157 28.83 -10.66 19.26
CA MET A 157 29.30 -9.62 20.18
C MET A 157 29.06 -9.98 21.65
N LYS A 158 27.88 -10.55 21.99
CA LYS A 158 27.60 -11.06 23.35
C LYS A 158 28.52 -12.22 23.73
N LYS A 159 28.77 -13.14 22.80
CA LYS A 159 29.67 -14.26 23.01
C LYS A 159 31.11 -13.81 23.26
N GLU A 160 31.63 -12.92 22.43
CA GLU A 160 32.99 -12.37 22.57
C GLU A 160 33.17 -11.63 23.89
N ARG A 161 32.16 -10.84 24.29
CA ARG A 161 32.17 -10.15 25.59
C ARG A 161 32.29 -11.14 26.76
N VAL A 162 31.50 -12.20 26.78
CA VAL A 162 31.55 -13.22 27.85
C VAL A 162 32.89 -13.95 27.87
N ILE A 163 33.45 -14.26 26.69
CA ILE A 163 34.79 -14.88 26.59
C ILE A 163 35.85 -13.93 27.15
N PHE A 164 35.80 -12.66 26.77
CA PHE A 164 36.71 -11.63 27.27
C PHE A 164 36.60 -11.45 28.79
N GLU A 165 35.38 -11.33 29.32
CA GLU A 165 35.14 -11.19 30.77
C GLU A 165 35.69 -12.39 31.54
N ARG A 166 35.47 -13.63 31.07
CA ARG A 166 36.04 -14.84 31.70
C ARG A 166 37.56 -14.84 31.68
N GLU A 167 38.17 -14.48 30.56
CA GLU A 167 39.62 -14.46 30.43
C GLU A 167 40.23 -13.34 31.28
N PHE A 168 39.54 -12.20 31.37
CA PHE A 168 39.92 -11.09 32.22
C PHE A 168 39.84 -11.46 33.72
N GLU A 169 38.78 -12.13 34.14
CA GLU A 169 38.63 -12.67 35.50
C GLU A 169 39.69 -13.71 35.83
N ARG A 170 40.02 -14.60 34.86
CA ARG A 170 41.11 -15.57 35.00
C ARG A 170 42.45 -14.88 35.26
N LEU A 171 42.79 -13.87 34.45
CA LEU A 171 44.03 -13.09 34.60
C LEU A 171 44.07 -12.26 35.90
N LEU A 172 42.92 -11.79 36.38
CA LEU A 172 42.81 -11.12 37.69
C LEU A 172 42.93 -12.10 38.85
N GLY A 173 42.39 -13.31 38.71
CA GLY A 173 42.53 -14.39 39.69
C GLY A 173 43.95 -14.93 39.77
N GLU A 174 44.66 -15.02 38.64
CA GLU A 174 46.09 -15.39 38.58
C GLU A 174 46.98 -14.36 39.30
N LYS A 175 46.60 -13.07 39.35
CA LYS A 175 47.33 -12.05 40.13
C LYS A 175 47.14 -12.14 41.65
N ASN A 176 46.09 -12.83 42.12
CA ASN A 176 45.76 -12.95 43.54
C ASN A 176 46.20 -14.29 44.14
N GLY A 177 46.88 -15.15 43.36
CA GLY A 177 47.23 -16.52 43.74
C GLY A 177 48.71 -16.77 44.07
N ASP A 178 49.59 -15.80 43.86
CA ASP A 178 51.03 -15.93 44.20
C ASP A 178 51.51 -14.67 44.94
N PHE A 179 51.29 -14.61 46.25
CA PHE A 179 52.16 -13.98 47.26
C PHE A 179 51.77 -14.48 48.66
#